data_AF-A0A6L4AK49-F1
#
_entry.id   AF-A0A6L4AK49-F1
#
_cell.length_a   1.000
_cell.length_b   1.000
_cell.length_c   1.000
_cell.angle_alpha   90.00
_cell.angle_beta   90.00
_cell.angle_gamma   90.00
#
_symmetry.space_group_name_H-M   'P 1'
#
loop_
_entity.id
_entity.type
_entity.pdbx_description
1 polymer ?
#
loop_
_entity_poly.entity_id
_entity_poly.type
_entity_poly.pdbx_seq_one_letter_code
_entity_poly.pdbx_strand_id
1 'polypeptide(L)' 'MLRQHPGLGRPGRVEATRELVIPKLPFIIPCTEKNGIISILRILHASRRWPESF' A
#
# COMPACT_ATOMS: atom_id res chain seq x y z
N MET A 1 -11.46 6.83 5.34
CA MET A 1 -10.99 5.44 5.47
C MET A 1 -9.56 5.32 6.01
N LEU A 2 -8.47 5.65 5.29
CA LEU A 2 -7.11 5.55 5.89
C LEU A 2 -6.84 6.57 7.00
N ARG A 3 -7.22 7.84 6.83
CA ARG A 3 -7.06 8.86 7.88
C ARG A 3 -7.77 8.50 9.19
N GLN A 4 -8.81 7.67 9.11
CA GLN A 4 -9.61 7.25 10.27
C GLN A 4 -9.10 5.93 10.86
N HIS A 5 -8.41 5.11 10.06
CA HIS A 5 -7.88 3.81 10.47
C HIS A 5 -6.51 3.59 9.78
N PRO A 6 -5.45 4.28 10.25
CA PRO A 6 -4.12 4.20 9.65
C PRO A 6 -3.53 2.77 9.58
N GLY A 7 -4.01 1.86 10.43
CA GLY A 7 -3.67 0.44 10.41
C GLY A 7 -4.43 -0.41 9.37
N LEU A 8 -5.39 0.15 8.62
CA LEU A 8 -6.08 -0.58 7.54
C LEU A 8 -5.14 -0.74 6.34
N GLY A 9 -4.57 -1.92 6.21
CA GLY A 9 -3.66 -2.30 5.12
C GLY A 9 -2.71 -3.38 5.61
N ARG A 10 -2.39 -4.35 4.75
CA ARG A 10 -1.41 -5.38 5.11
C ARG A 10 -0.01 -4.75 5.19
N PRO A 11 0.91 -5.29 6.02
CA PRO A 11 2.32 -4.92 5.93
C PRO A 11 2.78 -4.99 4.47
N GLY A 12 3.38 -3.90 3.98
CA GLY A 12 3.93 -3.88 2.64
C GLY A 12 5.24 -4.66 2.56
N ARG A 13 5.68 -4.95 1.34
CA ARG A 13 6.91 -5.72 1.11
C ARG A 13 8.19 -5.00 1.57
N VAL A 14 8.17 -3.68 1.70
CA VAL A 14 9.28 -2.86 2.22
C VAL A 14 8.92 -2.40 3.64
N GLU A 15 9.89 -2.37 4.54
CA GLU A 15 9.67 -1.87 5.91
C GLU A 15 9.04 -0.47 5.92
N ALA A 16 8.23 -0.20 6.93
CA ALA A 16 7.45 1.04 7.08
C ALA A 16 6.45 1.34 5.95
N THR A 17 6.25 0.43 4.99
CA THR A 17 5.17 0.52 4.00
C THR A 17 3.97 -0.33 4.40
N ARG A 18 2.79 0.12 3.99
CA ARG A 18 1.53 -0.63 4.02
C ARG A 18 1.00 -0.76 2.62
N GLU A 19 0.29 -1.84 2.36
CA GLU A 19 -0.37 -2.07 1.07
C GLU A 19 -1.88 -2.03 1.23
N LEU A 20 -2.50 -1.18 0.42
CA LEU A 20 -3.95 -1.11 0.29
C LEU A 20 -4.38 -1.94 -0.91
N VAL A 21 -5.06 -3.04 -0.61
CA VAL A 21 -5.74 -3.83 -1.63
C VAL A 21 -7.13 -3.25 -1.81
N ILE A 22 -7.44 -2.80 -3.03
CA ILE A 22 -8.75 -2.23 -3.30
C ILE A 22 -9.74 -3.37 -3.58
N PRO A 23 -10.78 -3.58 -2.76
CA PRO A 23 -11.72 -4.66 -2.99
C PRO A 23 -12.36 -4.55 -4.37
N LYS A 24 -12.50 -5.68 -5.06
CA LYS A 24 -13.10 -5.79 -6.41
C LYS A 24 -12.34 -5.08 -7.53
N LEU A 25 -11.17 -4.48 -7.24
CA LEU A 25 -10.31 -3.89 -8.25
C LEU A 25 -8.91 -4.53 -8.21
N PRO A 26 -8.29 -4.78 -9.36
CA PRO A 26 -6.98 -5.42 -9.43
C PRO A 26 -5.86 -4.41 -9.13
N PHE A 27 -5.96 -3.64 -8.04
CA PHE A 27 -4.96 -2.64 -7.66
C PHE A 27 -4.46 -2.81 -6.23
N ILE A 28 -3.16 -2.64 -6.07
CA ILE A 28 -2.43 -2.57 -4.82
C ILE A 28 -1.78 -1.20 -4.74
N ILE A 29 -1.96 -0.50 -3.63
CA ILE A 29 -1.43 0.85 -3.43
C ILE A 29 -0.48 0.81 -2.23
N PRO A 30 0.84 0.76 -2.45
CA PRO A 30 1.81 0.96 -1.38
C PRO A 30 1.73 2.39 -0.86
N CYS A 31 1.70 2.52 0.45
CA CYS A 31 1.68 3.81 1.15
C CYS A 31 2.56 3.76 2.39
N THR A 32 3.01 4.93 2.83
CA THR A 32 3.65 5.12 4.13
C THR A 32 2.77 6.01 5.00
N GLU A 33 2.91 5.87 6.31
CA GLU A 33 2.31 6.76 7.28
C GLU A 33 3.41 7.38 8.14
N LYS A 34 3.45 8.71 8.21
CA LYS A 34 4.36 9.44 9.09
C LYS A 34 3.63 10.64 9.67
N ASN A 35 3.61 10.78 10.99
CA ASN A 35 2.95 11.89 11.70
C ASN A 35 1.48 12.10 11.27
N GLY A 36 0.74 11.02 11.06
CA GLY A 36 -0.66 11.07 10.58
C GLY A 36 -0.83 11.49 9.11
N ILE A 37 0.28 11.68 8.38
CA ILE A 37 0.28 11.93 6.94
C ILE A 37 0.48 10.61 6.21
N ILE A 38 -0.46 10.31 5.32
CA ILE A 38 -0.38 9.14 4.45
C ILE A 38 0.17 9.59 3.10
N SER A 39 1.26 8.97 2.67
CA SER A 39 1.88 9.20 1.37
C SER A 39 1.65 7.99 0.48
N ILE A 40 0.99 8.20 -0.66
CA ILE A 40 0.82 7.17 -1.70
C ILE A 40 2.10 7.13 -2.53
N LEU A 41 2.77 5.97 -2.56
CA LEU A 41 4.02 5.81 -3.31
C LEU A 41 3.75 5.49 -4.79
N ARG A 42 2.75 4.64 -5.05
CA ARG A 42 2.39 4.19 -6.40
C ARG A 42 1.00 3.54 -6.41
N ILE A 43 0.39 3.46 -7.60
CA ILE A 43 -0.75 2.58 -7.88
C ILE A 43 -0.27 1.44 -8.77
N LEU A 44 -0.39 0.21 -8.30
CA LEU A 44 0.11 -0.98 -8.99
C LEU A 44 -1.04 -1.90 -9.37
N HIS A 45 -1.08 -2.32 -10.63
CA HIS A 45 -2.00 -3.36 -11.06
C HIS A 45 -1.54 -4.72 -10.54
N ALA A 46 -2.42 -5.50 -9.94
CA ALA A 46 -2.12 -6.76 -9.24
C ALA A 46 -1.56 -7.85 -10.17
N SER A 47 -1.82 -7.77 -11.48
CA SER A 47 -1.23 -8.69 -12.47
C SER A 47 0.22 -8.36 -12.86
N ARG A 48 0.78 -7.24 -12.41
CA ARG A 48 2.17 -6.90 -12.69
C ARG A 48 3.09 -7.84 -11.92
N ARG A 49 4.09 -8.38 -12.62
CA ARG A 49 5.16 -9.14 -11.98
C ARG A 49 5.99 -8.19 -11.13
N TRP A 50 6.14 -8.52 -9.86
CA TRP A 50 7.00 -7.79 -8.95
C TRP A 50 8.45 -8.17 -9.20
N PRO A 51 9.40 -7.24 -9.04
CA PRO A 51 10.81 -7.60 -8.99
C PRO A 51 11.05 -8.52 -7.78
N GLU A 52 11.82 -9.59 -8.00
CA GLU A 52 12.07 -10.63 -6.99
C GLU A 52 12.90 -10.10 -5.81
N SER A 53 13.59 -8.97 -6.00
CA SER A 53 14.37 -8.25 -4.99
C SER A 53 14.13 -6.74 -5.08
N PHE A 54 14.33 -6.04 -3.96
CA PHE A 54 14.35 -4.58 -3.84
C PHE A 54 15.75 -4.10 -3.48
#